data_AF-A0A7W5ZXR3-F1
#
_entry.id   AF-A0A7W5ZXR3-F1
#
_cell.length_a   1.000
_cell.length_b   1.000
_cell.length_c   1.000
_cell.angle_alpha   90.00
_cell.angle_beta   90.00
_cell.angle_gamma   90.00
#
_symmetry.space_group_name_H-M   'P 1'
#
loop_
_entity.id
_entity.type
_entity.pdbx_description
1 polymer ?
#
loop_
_entity_poly.entity_id
_entity_poly.type
_entity_poly.pdbx_seq_one_letter_code
_entity_poly.pdbx_strand_id
1 'polypeptide(L)' 'MAAERFERHKQAWTPDEIQKLHTLAKKGMPLKAIAKALTRSEESVKTRAKADSLGITKLR' A
#
# COMPACT_ATOMS: atom_id res chain seq x y z
N MET A 1 16.76 7.82 25.03
CA MET A 1 15.35 8.07 24.64
C MET A 1 14.93 6.96 23.69
N ALA A 2 13.96 6.15 24.11
CA ALA A 2 13.57 4.93 23.42
C ALA A 2 12.94 5.29 22.07
N ALA A 3 13.54 4.80 20.98
CA ALA A 3 12.90 4.79 19.68
C ALA A 3 11.56 4.07 19.84
N GLU A 4 10.48 4.83 19.75
CA GLU A 4 9.11 4.33 19.71
C GLU A 4 9.07 3.27 18.62
N ARG A 5 9.17 2.02 19.06
CA ARG A 5 8.99 0.85 18.22
C ARG A 5 7.54 0.97 17.80
N PHE A 6 7.31 1.57 16.63
CA PHE A 6 6.05 1.45 15.92
C PHE A 6 5.86 -0.04 15.71
N GLU A 7 5.26 -0.70 16.70
CA GLU A 7 4.63 -2.00 16.58
C GLU A 7 3.49 -1.76 15.61
N ARG A 8 3.84 -1.65 14.32
CA ARG A 8 2.96 -1.77 13.18
C ARG A 8 2.51 -3.21 13.21
N HIS A 9 1.63 -3.49 14.17
CA HIS A 9 0.79 -4.65 14.18
C HIS A 9 0.28 -4.75 12.76
N LYS A 10 0.67 -5.84 12.13
CA LYS A 10 0.33 -6.25 10.78
C LYS A 10 -1.19 -6.15 10.65
N GLN A 11 -1.69 -4.95 10.35
CA GLN A 11 -3.10 -4.72 10.04
C GLN A 11 -3.33 -5.56 8.81
N ALA A 12 -4.01 -6.70 9.00
CA ALA A 12 -4.26 -7.65 7.96
C ALA A 12 -4.94 -6.91 6.80
N TRP A 13 -4.45 -7.14 5.59
CA TRP A 13 -5.07 -6.58 4.40
C TRP A 13 -6.45 -7.18 4.26
N THR A 14 -7.48 -6.35 4.39
CA THR A 14 -8.84 -6.81 4.12
C THR A 14 -9.01 -7.03 2.62
N PRO A 15 -9.87 -7.97 2.20
CA PRO A 15 -10.15 -8.19 0.78
C PRO A 15 -10.65 -6.93 0.07
N ASP A 16 -11.39 -6.04 0.76
CA ASP A 16 -11.83 -4.75 0.23
C ASP A 16 -10.66 -3.80 -0.08
N GLU A 17 -9.66 -3.72 0.81
CA GLU A 17 -8.45 -2.93 0.58
C GLU A 17 -7.62 -3.46 -0.59
N ILE A 18 -7.57 -4.79 -0.74
CA ILE A 18 -6.86 -5.43 -1.85
C ILE A 18 -7.56 -5.13 -3.18
N GLN A 19 -8.89 -5.25 -3.20
CA GLN A 19 -9.72 -4.90 -4.36
C GLN A 19 -9.58 -3.42 -4.74
N LYS A 20 -9.57 -2.52 -3.75
CA LYS A 20 -9.28 -1.09 -3.97
C LYS A 20 -7.87 -0.89 -4.53
N LEU A 21 -6.87 -1.53 -3.96
CA LEU A 21 -5.49 -1.43 -4.43
C LEU A 21 -5.37 -1.89 -5.89
N HIS A 22 -5.98 -3.02 -6.26
CA HIS A 22 -6.11 -3.49 -7.66
C HIS A 22 -6.76 -2.47 -8.57
N THR A 23 -7.90 -1.93 -8.14
CA THR A 23 -8.69 -0.99 -8.94
C THR A 23 -7.90 0.30 -9.18
N LEU A 24 -7.22 0.81 -8.16
CA LEU A 24 -6.39 2.01 -8.26
C LEU A 24 -5.11 1.75 -9.07
N ALA A 25 -4.50 0.57 -8.93
CA ALA A 25 -3.35 0.15 -9.73
C ALA A 25 -3.73 -0.01 -11.22
N LYS A 26 -4.88 -0.62 -11.52
CA LYS A 26 -5.41 -0.75 -12.88
C LYS A 26 -5.76 0.61 -13.51
N LYS A 27 -6.16 1.59 -12.69
CA LYS A 27 -6.32 2.99 -13.11
C LYS A 27 -4.99 3.72 -13.37
N GLY A 28 -3.84 3.10 -13.10
CA GLY A 28 -2.53 3.72 -13.27
C GLY A 28 -2.21 4.76 -12.19
N MET A 29 -2.82 4.67 -11.00
CA MET A 29 -2.49 5.61 -9.92
C MET A 29 -1.08 5.39 -9.38
N PRO A 30 -0.38 6.47 -8.99
CA PRO A 30 0.95 6.34 -8.41
C PRO A 30 0.90 5.77 -6.99
N LEU A 31 1.96 5.08 -6.59
CA LEU A 31 2.10 4.46 -5.26
C LEU A 31 1.74 5.42 -4.11
N LYS A 32 2.20 6.68 -4.18
CA LYS A 32 1.90 7.72 -3.19
C LYS A 32 0.41 8.03 -3.07
N ALA A 33 -0.31 8.09 -4.19
CA ALA A 33 -1.74 8.35 -4.20
C ALA A 33 -2.52 7.16 -3.61
N ILE A 34 -2.13 5.93 -3.96
CA ILE A 34 -2.74 4.71 -3.42
C ILE A 34 -2.49 4.59 -1.92
N ALA A 35 -1.28 4.88 -1.46
CA ALA A 35 -0.94 4.94 -0.03
C ALA A 35 -1.81 5.95 0.72
N LYS A 36 -1.97 7.16 0.17
CA LYS A 36 -2.82 8.20 0.74
C LYS A 36 -4.31 7.81 0.74
N ALA A 37 -4.80 7.20 -0.34
CA ALA A 37 -6.18 6.75 -0.45
C ALA A 37 -6.53 5.59 0.49
N LEU A 38 -5.58 4.68 0.72
CA LEU A 38 -5.73 3.55 1.64
C LEU A 38 -5.35 3.90 3.08
N THR A 39 -4.88 5.13 3.36
CA THR A 39 -4.33 5.54 4.67
C THR A 39 -3.25 4.59 5.20
N ARG A 40 -2.54 3.91 4.29
CA ARG A 40 -1.46 2.96 4.59
C ARG A 40 -0.12 3.55 4.19
N SER A 41 0.96 3.10 4.83
CA SER A 41 2.31 3.50 4.44
C SER A 41 2.66 3.02 3.03
N GLU A 42 3.45 3.82 2.30
CA GLU A 42 3.97 3.49 0.97
C GLU A 42 4.68 2.13 0.95
N GLU A 43 5.43 1.83 2.02
CA GLU A 43 6.13 0.55 2.23
C GLU A 43 5.15 -0.65 2.24
N SER A 44 4.00 -0.52 2.92
CA SER A 44 2.97 -1.58 2.96
C SER A 44 2.27 -1.76 1.62
N VAL A 45 1.93 -0.67 0.93
CA VAL A 45 1.33 -0.73 -0.41
C VAL A 45 2.29 -1.37 -1.39
N LYS A 46 3.58 -1.05 -1.32
CA LYS A 46 4.62 -1.62 -2.19
C LYS A 46 4.80 -3.12 -1.96
N THR A 47 4.84 -3.57 -0.71
CA THR A 47 4.94 -5.00 -0.39
C THR A 47 3.70 -5.77 -0.84
N ARG A 48 2.50 -5.21 -0.63
CA ARG A 48 1.26 -5.84 -1.10
C ARG A 48 1.16 -5.88 -2.62
N ALA A 49 1.47 -4.77 -3.29
CA ALA A 49 1.49 -4.69 -4.74
C ALA A 49 2.50 -5.66 -5.35
N LYS A 50 3.66 -5.86 -4.72
CA LYS A 50 4.64 -6.87 -5.14
C LYS A 50 4.13 -8.30 -4.92
N ALA A 51 3.50 -8.57 -3.79
CA ALA A 51 2.90 -9.89 -3.51
C ALA A 51 1.78 -10.24 -4.50
N ASP A 52 1.11 -9.22 -4.99
CA ASP A 52 0.01 -9.32 -5.94
C ASP A 52 0.45 -9.17 -7.41
N SER A 53 1.73 -8.85 -7.66
CA SER A 53 2.28 -8.57 -9.00
C SER A 53 1.56 -7.42 -9.73
N LEU A 54 1.16 -6.37 -9.00
CA LEU A 54 0.55 -5.17 -9.56
C LEU A 54 1.63 -4.19 -10.03
N GLY A 55 1.58 -3.82 -11.30
CA GLY A 55 2.47 -2.85 -11.94
C GLY A 55 2.20 -1.41 -11.49
N ILE A 56 2.41 -1.08 -10.22
CA ILE A 56 2.26 0.28 -9.71
C ILE A 56 3.53 1.08 -10.00
N THR A 57 3.43 2.03 -10.91
CA THR A 57 4.55 2.93 -11.24
C THR A 57 4.79 3.89 -10.08
N LYS A 58 6.03 3.92 -9.58
CA LYS A 58 6.47 4.99 -8.67
C LYS A 58 6.74 6.22 -9.55
N LEU A 59 5.77 7.12 -9.68
CA LEU A 59 6.04 8.42 -10.30
C LEU A 59 7.13 9.09 -9.47
N ARG A 60 8.29 9.30 -10.10
CA ARG A 60 9.47 9.93 -9.49
C ARG A 60 9.27 11.42 -9.38
#